data_AF-A0A2E4YW73-F1
#
_entry.id   AF-A0A2E4YW73-F1
#
_cell.length_a   1.000
_cell.length_b   1.000
_cell.length_c   1.000
_cell.angle_alpha   90.00
_cell.angle_beta   90.00
_cell.angle_gamma   90.00
#
_symmetry.space_group_name_H-M   'P 1'
#
loop_
_entity.id
_entity.type
_entity.pdbx_description
1 polymer ?
#
loop_
_entity_poly.entity_id
_entity_poly.type
_entity_poly.pdbx_seq_one_letter_code
_entity_poly.pdbx_strand_id
1 'polypeptide(L)'
;MIYTRVNFGIYLLNTGASMKRRLREQEVVIVQAGEAHNEALESCLAQINSMLRAMHLWFHAAHNTVYGMPFMGDHKLYEEIYENIQNEIDDFIERSIGLTRNQSMGCPIKITAAAEKMLAALPSPSALEGCGISETGRDIVEAYLELLEITYEKLSGSGHMSLGLDDLMSSSANTHERYFYLLNQRATKNR
;
A
#
# COMPACT_ATOMS: atom_id res chain seq x y z
N MET A 1 56.70 -24.27 28.56
CA MET A 1 55.29 -24.57 28.84
C MET A 1 55.03 -24.31 30.32
N ILE A 2 54.68 -23.07 30.68
CA ILE A 2 54.25 -22.65 32.02
C ILE A 2 53.21 -21.55 31.77
N TYR A 3 51.99 -21.77 32.23
CA TYR A 3 50.89 -20.80 32.19
C TYR A 3 51.04 -19.83 33.36
N THR A 4 50.95 -18.53 33.09
CA THR A 4 50.66 -17.52 34.12
C THR A 4 49.66 -16.51 33.56
N ARG A 5 48.40 -16.68 33.96
CA ARG A 5 47.38 -15.62 33.89
C ARG A 5 47.76 -14.54 34.89
N VAL A 6 47.85 -13.29 34.43
CA VAL A 6 47.74 -12.12 35.30
C VAL A 6 46.62 -11.25 34.74
N ASN A 7 45.51 -11.22 35.49
CA ASN A 7 44.40 -10.32 35.30
C ASN A 7 44.56 -9.21 36.34
N PHE A 8 44.67 -7.95 35.95
CA PHE A 8 44.26 -6.80 36.78
C PHE A 8 44.06 -5.57 35.90
N GLY A 9 42.88 -4.95 36.01
CA GLY A 9 42.52 -3.71 35.33
C GLY A 9 41.01 -3.50 35.26
N ILE A 10 40.37 -3.27 36.42
CA ILE A 10 38.96 -2.86 36.52
C ILE A 10 38.88 -1.32 36.36
N TYR A 11 37.76 -0.88 35.81
CA TYR A 11 37.10 0.44 35.85
C TYR A 11 37.27 1.32 34.62
N LEU A 12 36.23 1.31 33.77
CA LEU A 12 35.38 2.48 33.56
C LEU A 12 34.04 2.00 32.96
N LEU A 13 32.96 2.26 33.69
CA LEU A 13 31.58 2.12 33.24
C LEU A 13 31.40 2.99 31.99
N ASN A 14 31.15 2.38 30.83
CA ASN A 14 30.63 3.09 29.68
C ASN A 14 29.36 2.38 29.18
N THR A 15 28.28 2.63 29.89
CA THR A 15 26.90 2.33 29.50
C THR A 15 26.52 3.23 28.33
N GLY A 16 26.93 2.86 27.11
CA GLY A 16 26.65 3.65 25.91
C GLY A 16 26.75 2.90 24.59
N ALA A 17 27.03 1.60 24.59
CA ALA A 17 26.94 0.81 23.38
C ALA A 17 25.46 0.53 23.08
N SER A 18 24.88 1.31 22.16
CA SER A 18 23.53 1.10 21.62
C SER A 18 23.30 -0.38 21.31
N MET A 19 22.15 -0.92 21.70
CA MET A 19 21.71 -2.29 21.41
C MET A 19 21.86 -2.65 19.91
N LYS A 20 21.77 -1.64 19.02
CA LYS A 20 22.05 -1.77 17.57
C LYS A 20 23.48 -2.17 17.20
N ARG A 21 24.47 -1.98 18.10
CA ARG A 21 25.86 -2.40 17.91
C ARG A 21 26.04 -3.86 18.31
N ARG A 22 25.42 -4.28 19.41
CA ARG A 22 25.48 -5.66 19.93
C ARG A 22 24.76 -6.65 19.01
N LEU A 23 23.68 -6.21 18.35
CA LEU A 23 22.95 -7.02 17.36
C LEU A 23 23.69 -7.20 16.02
N ARG A 24 24.72 -6.38 15.74
CA ARG A 24 25.56 -6.51 14.53
C ARG A 24 26.72 -7.48 14.70
N GLU A 25 27.12 -7.74 15.94
CA GLU A 25 28.27 -8.59 16.29
C GLU A 25 27.88 -10.06 16.51
N GLN A 26 26.57 -10.36 16.62
CA GLN A 26 26.04 -11.72 16.54
C GLN A 26 25.50 -11.93 15.12
N GLU A 27 26.11 -12.87 14.39
CA GLU A 27 25.87 -13.13 12.97
C GLU A 27 24.39 -13.31 12.61
N VAL A 28 23.79 -12.24 12.07
CA VAL A 28 22.76 -12.36 11.05
C VAL A 28 23.34 -11.65 9.84
N VAL A 29 23.76 -12.43 8.85
CA VAL A 29 24.14 -11.93 7.53
C VAL A 29 22.91 -11.29 6.92
N ILE A 30 22.72 -9.99 7.15
CA ILE A 30 21.73 -9.21 6.41
C ILE A 30 22.34 -8.97 5.04
N VAL A 31 22.01 -9.86 4.11
CA VAL A 31 22.33 -9.71 2.69
C VAL A 31 21.82 -8.33 2.26
N GLN A 32 22.73 -7.45 1.86
CA GLN A 32 22.34 -6.21 1.20
C GLN A 32 21.86 -6.56 -0.20
N ALA A 33 20.58 -6.35 -0.46
CA ALA A 33 19.98 -6.52 -1.78
C ALA A 33 20.66 -5.55 -2.76
N GLY A 34 21.11 -6.06 -3.92
CA GLY A 34 21.77 -5.26 -4.97
C GLY A 34 20.80 -4.30 -5.68
N GLU A 35 21.33 -3.37 -6.47
CA GLU A 35 20.55 -2.29 -7.12
C GLU A 35 19.40 -2.80 -8.02
N ALA A 36 19.57 -3.91 -8.73
CA ALA A 36 18.51 -4.53 -9.55
C ALA A 36 17.39 -5.19 -8.72
N HIS A 37 17.66 -5.51 -7.46
CA HIS A 37 16.70 -6.12 -6.53
C HIS A 37 15.64 -5.08 -6.12
N ASN A 38 16.04 -3.82 -5.93
CA ASN A 38 15.15 -2.75 -5.45
C ASN A 38 14.15 -2.29 -6.52
N GLU A 39 14.46 -2.46 -7.81
CA GLU A 39 13.62 -1.99 -8.92
C GLU A 39 12.25 -2.67 -8.95
N ALA A 40 12.19 -3.99 -8.68
CA ALA A 40 10.92 -4.72 -8.63
C ALA A 40 10.03 -4.24 -7.47
N LEU A 41 10.63 -4.03 -6.30
CA LEU A 41 9.96 -3.52 -5.11
C LEU A 41 9.43 -2.10 -5.33
N GLU A 42 10.29 -1.20 -5.81
CA GLU A 42 9.90 0.18 -6.13
C GLU A 42 8.79 0.21 -7.19
N SER A 43 8.91 -0.58 -8.25
CA SER A 43 7.91 -0.65 -9.33
C SER A 43 6.54 -1.12 -8.83
N CYS A 44 6.48 -2.17 -8.01
CA CYS A 44 5.21 -2.67 -7.49
C CYS A 44 4.56 -1.68 -6.52
N LEU A 45 5.34 -1.16 -5.56
CA LEU A 45 4.81 -0.23 -4.57
C LEU A 45 4.41 1.12 -5.19
N ALA A 46 5.13 1.58 -6.21
CA ALA A 46 4.75 2.79 -6.95
C ALA A 46 3.41 2.61 -7.68
N GLN A 47 3.13 1.41 -8.22
CA GLN A 47 1.85 1.10 -8.85
C GLN A 47 0.71 1.13 -7.83
N ILE A 48 0.90 0.52 -6.65
CA ILE A 48 -0.10 0.56 -5.56
C ILE A 48 -0.37 2.01 -5.13
N ASN A 49 0.67 2.79 -4.83
CA ASN A 49 0.52 4.20 -4.41
C ASN A 49 -0.26 5.02 -5.45
N SER A 50 -0.01 4.76 -6.74
CA SER A 50 -0.68 5.46 -7.84
C SER A 50 -2.12 5.02 -8.02
N MET A 51 -2.40 3.72 -7.89
CA MET A 51 -3.75 3.16 -7.96
C MET A 51 -4.62 3.67 -6.81
N LEU A 52 -4.12 3.61 -5.57
CA LEU A 52 -4.83 4.17 -4.41
C LEU A 52 -5.12 5.66 -4.58
N ARG A 53 -4.17 6.44 -5.12
CA ARG A 53 -4.40 7.86 -5.42
C ARG A 53 -5.50 8.05 -6.47
N ALA A 54 -5.51 7.25 -7.54
CA ALA A 54 -6.56 7.30 -8.56
C ALA A 54 -7.94 6.93 -7.97
N MET A 55 -8.01 5.84 -7.20
CA MET A 55 -9.22 5.38 -6.53
C MET A 55 -9.77 6.45 -5.59
N HIS A 56 -8.93 7.04 -4.74
CA HIS A 56 -9.32 8.12 -3.83
C HIS A 56 -9.98 9.28 -4.60
N LEU A 57 -9.34 9.75 -5.67
CA LEU A 57 -9.87 10.87 -6.47
C LEU A 57 -11.19 10.50 -7.15
N TRP A 58 -11.29 9.28 -7.69
CA TRP A 58 -12.49 8.82 -8.37
C TRP A 58 -13.67 8.64 -7.40
N PHE A 59 -13.48 7.98 -6.26
CA PHE A 59 -14.54 7.77 -5.26
C PHE A 59 -14.94 9.07 -4.55
N HIS A 60 -14.00 9.98 -4.29
CA HIS A 60 -14.34 11.29 -3.76
C HIS A 60 -15.17 12.10 -4.78
N ALA A 61 -14.88 11.99 -6.08
CA ALA A 61 -15.73 12.57 -7.11
C ALA A 61 -17.11 11.88 -7.18
N ALA A 62 -17.17 10.55 -7.07
CA ALA A 62 -18.43 9.80 -7.01
C ALA A 62 -19.32 10.22 -5.83
N HIS A 63 -18.74 10.39 -4.64
CA HIS A 63 -19.42 10.92 -3.45
C HIS A 63 -20.08 12.28 -3.70
N ASN A 64 -19.36 13.18 -4.39
CA ASN A 64 -19.82 14.53 -4.67
C ASN A 64 -20.83 14.62 -5.82
N THR A 65 -20.77 13.69 -6.78
CA THR A 65 -21.53 13.77 -8.03
C THR A 65 -22.71 12.82 -8.09
N VAL A 66 -22.81 11.84 -7.18
CA VAL A 66 -23.95 10.93 -7.13
C VAL A 66 -25.27 11.69 -6.86
N TYR A 67 -26.33 11.27 -7.54
CA TYR A 67 -27.68 11.79 -7.38
C TYR A 67 -28.72 10.70 -7.68
N GLY A 68 -30.00 10.99 -7.43
CA GLY A 68 -31.10 10.06 -7.72
C GLY A 68 -31.32 9.03 -6.61
N MET A 69 -32.07 7.96 -6.88
CA MET A 69 -32.37 6.92 -5.88
C MET A 69 -31.42 5.72 -6.02
N PRO A 70 -30.80 5.21 -4.93
CA PRO A 70 -30.83 5.68 -3.54
C PRO A 70 -29.63 6.56 -3.15
N PHE A 71 -29.75 7.89 -3.29
CA PHE A 71 -28.67 8.87 -3.05
C PHE A 71 -27.95 8.70 -1.71
N MET A 72 -28.67 8.68 -0.58
CA MET A 72 -28.02 8.67 0.74
C MET A 72 -27.14 7.43 0.95
N GLY A 73 -27.59 6.26 0.48
CA GLY A 73 -26.82 5.03 0.58
C GLY A 73 -25.56 5.08 -0.27
N ASP A 74 -25.69 5.49 -1.53
CA ASP A 74 -24.56 5.59 -2.45
C ASP A 74 -23.55 6.66 -1.97
N HIS A 75 -24.04 7.84 -1.55
CA HIS A 75 -23.23 8.94 -1.03
C HIS A 75 -22.39 8.54 0.19
N LYS A 76 -22.99 7.80 1.15
CA LYS A 76 -22.28 7.31 2.34
C LYS A 76 -21.32 6.16 2.06
N LEU A 77 -21.68 5.26 1.14
CA LEU A 77 -20.76 4.22 0.70
C LEU A 77 -19.49 4.82 0.08
N TYR A 78 -19.63 5.79 -0.81
CA TYR A 78 -18.45 6.40 -1.45
C TYR A 78 -17.62 7.24 -0.49
N GLU A 79 -18.26 7.88 0.52
CA GLU A 79 -17.57 8.56 1.64
C GLU A 79 -16.65 7.60 2.38
N GLU A 80 -17.22 6.49 2.87
CA GLU A 80 -16.49 5.47 3.60
C GLU A 80 -15.31 4.89 2.78
N ILE A 81 -15.51 4.68 1.49
CA ILE A 81 -14.46 4.18 0.60
C ILE A 81 -13.31 5.18 0.48
N TYR A 82 -13.58 6.44 0.10
CA TYR A 82 -12.49 7.38 -0.14
C TYR A 82 -11.74 7.76 1.14
N GLU A 83 -12.43 7.84 2.28
CA GLU A 83 -11.79 8.16 3.57
C GLU A 83 -10.85 7.04 4.03
N ASN A 84 -11.25 5.78 3.84
CA ASN A 84 -10.38 4.65 4.17
C ASN A 84 -9.17 4.57 3.22
N ILE A 85 -9.38 4.77 1.91
CA ILE A 85 -8.27 4.84 0.94
C ILE A 85 -7.32 5.99 1.28
N GLN A 86 -7.82 7.13 1.77
CA GLN A 86 -6.96 8.24 2.18
C GLN A 86 -5.95 7.83 3.26
N ASN A 87 -6.37 6.99 4.21
CA ASN A 87 -5.48 6.45 5.24
C ASN A 87 -4.50 5.43 4.64
N GLU A 88 -4.97 4.51 3.79
CA GLU A 88 -4.12 3.50 3.13
C GLU A 88 -3.02 4.12 2.27
N ILE A 89 -3.28 5.27 1.62
CA ILE A 89 -2.26 5.98 0.85
C ILE A 89 -1.05 6.31 1.71
N ASP A 90 -1.26 6.76 2.96
CA ASP A 90 -0.16 7.08 3.87
C ASP A 90 0.57 5.80 4.29
N ASP A 91 -0.17 4.77 4.72
CA ASP A 91 0.39 3.48 5.14
C ASP A 91 1.30 2.87 4.05
N PHE A 92 0.85 2.86 2.79
CA PHE A 92 1.63 2.34 1.67
C PHE A 92 2.79 3.25 1.28
N ILE A 93 2.65 4.58 1.33
CA ILE A 93 3.77 5.50 1.04
C ILE A 93 4.87 5.36 2.09
N GLU A 94 4.51 5.35 3.39
CA GLU A 94 5.47 5.17 4.48
C GLU A 94 6.17 3.81 4.36
N ARG A 95 5.40 2.74 4.06
CA ARG A 95 5.96 1.41 3.81
C ARG A 95 6.92 1.41 2.62
N SER A 96 6.56 2.10 1.54
CA SER A 96 7.37 2.23 0.32
C SER A 96 8.70 2.90 0.62
N ILE A 97 8.68 4.04 1.31
CA ILE A 97 9.91 4.77 1.69
C ILE A 97 10.75 3.92 2.64
N GLY A 98 10.13 3.27 3.62
CA GLY A 98 10.81 2.47 4.63
C GLY A 98 11.56 1.27 4.05
N LEU A 99 10.94 0.54 3.12
CA LEU A 99 11.52 -0.68 2.53
C LEU A 99 12.54 -0.35 1.43
N THR A 100 12.28 0.65 0.59
CA THR A 100 13.15 1.01 -0.56
C THR A 100 14.28 1.95 -0.18
N ARG A 101 14.13 2.67 0.95
CA ARG A 101 14.98 3.81 1.36
C ARG A 101 15.01 4.95 0.36
N ASN A 102 13.98 5.06 -0.48
CA ASN A 102 13.87 6.04 -1.55
C ASN A 102 12.74 7.04 -1.26
N GLN A 103 13.10 8.26 -0.89
CA GLN A 103 12.14 9.33 -0.60
C GLN A 103 11.28 9.72 -1.81
N SER A 104 11.74 9.42 -3.03
CA SER A 104 10.96 9.72 -4.23
C SER A 104 9.71 8.84 -4.36
N MET A 105 9.60 7.77 -3.57
CA MET A 105 8.39 6.94 -3.45
C MET A 105 7.19 7.71 -2.88
N GLY A 106 7.44 8.77 -2.09
CA GLY A 106 6.40 9.69 -1.60
C GLY A 106 6.24 10.95 -2.46
N CYS A 107 6.85 11.01 -3.66
CA CYS A 107 6.80 12.21 -4.48
C CYS A 107 5.39 12.45 -5.04
N PRO A 108 4.69 13.54 -4.64
CA PRO A 108 3.31 13.76 -5.06
C PRO A 108 3.19 13.96 -6.58
N ILE A 109 4.20 14.56 -7.22
CA ILE A 109 4.23 14.76 -8.68
C ILE A 109 4.22 13.41 -9.41
N LYS A 110 5.09 12.47 -8.99
CA LYS A 110 5.19 11.15 -9.64
C LYS A 110 3.93 10.32 -9.43
N ILE A 111 3.46 10.24 -8.18
CA ILE A 111 2.26 9.47 -7.82
C ILE A 111 1.04 10.01 -8.58
N THR A 112 0.85 11.34 -8.56
CA THR A 112 -0.30 11.96 -9.21
C THR A 112 -0.24 11.83 -10.74
N ALA A 113 0.94 11.95 -11.35
CA ALA A 113 1.08 11.75 -12.80
C ALA A 113 0.80 10.31 -13.23
N ALA A 114 1.12 9.30 -12.41
CA ALA A 114 0.76 7.92 -12.69
C ALA A 114 -0.74 7.65 -12.45
N ALA A 115 -1.30 8.22 -11.38
CA ALA A 115 -2.73 8.15 -11.08
C ALA A 115 -3.60 8.81 -12.18
N GLU A 116 -3.13 9.92 -12.75
CA GLU A 116 -3.81 10.64 -13.84
C GLU A 116 -3.98 9.74 -15.08
N LYS A 117 -2.96 8.96 -15.44
CA LYS A 117 -3.06 7.99 -16.55
C LYS A 117 -4.14 6.93 -16.30
N MET A 118 -4.29 6.47 -15.06
CA MET A 118 -5.33 5.50 -14.68
C MET A 118 -6.71 6.16 -14.75
N LEU A 119 -6.86 7.37 -14.18
CA LEU A 119 -8.10 8.15 -14.24
C LEU A 119 -8.55 8.44 -15.67
N ALA A 120 -7.61 8.74 -16.58
CA ALA A 120 -7.92 9.01 -17.98
C ALA A 120 -8.52 7.80 -18.73
N ALA A 121 -8.34 6.58 -18.22
CA ALA A 121 -8.93 5.37 -18.77
C ALA A 121 -10.33 5.06 -18.20
N LEU A 122 -10.77 5.77 -17.16
CA LEU A 122 -12.02 5.53 -16.46
C LEU A 122 -13.11 6.53 -16.91
N PRO A 123 -14.38 6.13 -16.97
CA PRO A 123 -15.47 7.09 -17.13
C PRO A 123 -15.54 8.02 -15.91
N SER A 124 -15.82 9.29 -16.16
CA SER A 124 -16.05 10.26 -15.09
C SER A 124 -17.31 9.89 -14.30
N PRO A 125 -17.29 9.86 -12.95
CA PRO A 125 -18.50 9.66 -12.14
C PRO A 125 -19.60 10.66 -12.48
N SER A 126 -19.24 11.89 -12.84
CA SER A 126 -20.19 12.95 -13.22
C SER A 126 -20.95 12.67 -14.52
N ALA A 127 -20.50 11.71 -15.32
CA ALA A 127 -21.12 11.31 -16.57
C ALA A 127 -21.91 9.99 -16.44
N LEU A 128 -22.00 9.44 -15.22
CA LEU A 128 -22.64 8.16 -14.95
C LEU A 128 -23.89 8.34 -14.09
N GLU A 129 -24.87 7.47 -14.31
CA GLU A 129 -26.12 7.48 -13.54
C GLU A 129 -26.20 6.26 -12.61
N GLY A 130 -26.65 6.48 -11.36
CA GLY A 130 -27.05 5.43 -10.42
C GLY A 130 -26.11 4.22 -10.38
N CYS A 131 -26.62 3.07 -10.86
CA CYS A 131 -25.88 1.80 -10.92
C CYS A 131 -24.56 1.85 -11.71
N GLY A 132 -24.41 2.75 -12.70
CA GLY A 132 -23.19 2.86 -13.49
C GLY A 132 -21.98 3.34 -12.68
N ILE A 133 -22.20 4.20 -11.68
CA ILE A 133 -21.14 4.59 -10.73
C ILE A 133 -20.72 3.37 -9.91
N SER A 134 -21.67 2.57 -9.41
CA SER A 134 -21.33 1.38 -8.61
C SER A 134 -20.69 0.27 -9.44
N GLU A 135 -21.11 0.09 -10.70
CA GLU A 135 -20.47 -0.82 -11.67
C GLU A 135 -19.01 -0.41 -11.89
N THR A 136 -18.76 0.85 -12.25
CA THR A 136 -17.39 1.34 -12.45
C THR A 136 -16.56 1.26 -11.17
N GLY A 137 -17.15 1.64 -10.03
CA GLY A 137 -16.48 1.55 -8.73
C GLY A 137 -16.10 0.11 -8.37
N ARG A 138 -16.97 -0.87 -8.64
CA ARG A 138 -16.69 -2.29 -8.45
C ARG A 138 -15.49 -2.71 -9.30
N ASP A 139 -15.50 -2.37 -10.59
CA ASP A 139 -14.45 -2.78 -11.53
C ASP A 139 -13.09 -2.14 -11.16
N ILE A 140 -13.11 -0.90 -10.63
CA ILE A 140 -11.91 -0.25 -10.07
C ILE A 140 -11.36 -1.02 -8.86
N VAL A 141 -12.23 -1.43 -7.94
CA VAL A 141 -11.85 -2.19 -6.75
C VAL A 141 -11.33 -3.59 -7.12
N GLU A 142 -11.96 -4.24 -8.09
CA GLU A 142 -11.51 -5.53 -8.63
C GLU A 142 -10.09 -5.42 -9.22
N ALA A 143 -9.84 -4.41 -10.05
CA ALA A 143 -8.51 -4.15 -10.61
C ALA A 143 -7.45 -3.86 -9.53
N TYR A 144 -7.84 -3.24 -8.41
CA TYR A 144 -6.94 -3.04 -7.27
C TYR A 144 -6.63 -4.36 -6.54
N LEU A 145 -7.62 -5.22 -6.34
CA LEU A 145 -7.41 -6.56 -5.76
C LEU A 145 -6.48 -7.41 -6.65
N GLU A 146 -6.69 -7.41 -7.97
CA GLU A 146 -5.77 -8.07 -8.92
C GLU A 146 -4.33 -7.51 -8.83
N LEU A 147 -4.19 -6.18 -8.70
CA LEU A 147 -2.88 -5.55 -8.51
C LEU A 147 -2.21 -6.01 -7.20
N LEU A 148 -2.97 -6.16 -6.12
CA LEU A 148 -2.45 -6.67 -4.86
C LEU A 148 -1.97 -8.12 -5.01
N GLU A 149 -2.74 -8.99 -5.66
CA GLU A 149 -2.35 -10.38 -5.90
C GLU A 149 -1.08 -10.49 -6.76
N ILE A 150 -1.04 -9.79 -7.90
CA ILE A 150 0.14 -9.76 -8.80
C ILE A 150 1.36 -9.23 -8.05
N THR A 151 1.19 -8.17 -7.24
CA THR A 151 2.27 -7.62 -6.43
C THR A 151 2.73 -8.62 -5.38
N TYR A 152 1.80 -9.31 -4.72
CA TYR A 152 2.10 -10.30 -3.71
C TYR A 152 2.95 -11.42 -4.28
N GLU A 153 2.52 -12.02 -5.39
CA GLU A 153 3.23 -13.10 -6.07
C GLU A 153 4.65 -12.66 -6.49
N LYS A 154 4.77 -11.46 -7.08
CA LYS A 154 6.05 -10.93 -7.55
C LYS A 154 7.02 -10.64 -6.42
N LEU A 155 6.55 -10.07 -5.30
CA LEU A 155 7.42 -9.73 -4.17
C LEU A 155 7.76 -10.97 -3.32
N SER A 156 6.83 -11.91 -3.17
CA SER A 156 7.07 -13.19 -2.50
C SER A 156 8.07 -14.04 -3.30
N GLY A 157 7.89 -14.14 -4.62
CA GLY A 157 8.80 -14.87 -5.49
C GLY A 157 10.20 -14.26 -5.61
N SER A 158 10.35 -12.97 -5.29
CA SER A 158 11.64 -12.26 -5.32
C SER A 158 12.27 -12.03 -3.93
N GLY A 159 11.67 -12.56 -2.85
CA GLY A 159 12.19 -12.43 -1.49
C GLY A 159 12.09 -11.01 -0.91
N HIS A 160 11.25 -10.15 -1.48
CA HIS A 160 11.00 -8.78 -1.00
C HIS A 160 9.79 -8.67 -0.06
N MET A 161 9.03 -9.75 0.08
CA MET A 161 7.86 -9.77 0.94
C MET A 161 8.28 -9.82 2.41
N SER A 162 8.19 -8.68 3.09
CA SER A 162 8.33 -8.63 4.55
C SER A 162 7.01 -8.97 5.23
N LEU A 163 7.04 -9.52 6.44
CA LEU A 163 5.83 -9.82 7.22
C LEU A 163 4.91 -8.61 7.38
N GLY A 164 5.48 -7.40 7.56
CA GLY A 164 4.67 -6.18 7.69
C GLY A 164 4.11 -5.65 6.37
N LEU A 165 4.68 -6.05 5.23
CA LEU A 165 4.11 -5.73 3.91
C LEU A 165 3.00 -6.72 3.56
N ASP A 166 3.21 -8.01 3.87
CA ASP A 166 2.20 -9.07 3.76
C ASP A 166 0.94 -8.73 4.57
N ASP A 167 1.12 -8.37 5.84
CA ASP A 167 0.01 -7.96 6.72
C ASP A 167 -0.74 -6.73 6.19
N LEU A 168 -0.01 -5.70 5.73
CA LEU A 168 -0.59 -4.49 5.15
C LEU A 168 -1.42 -4.81 3.89
N MET A 169 -0.86 -5.61 2.96
CA MET A 169 -1.53 -5.99 1.73
C MET A 169 -2.76 -6.86 2.00
N SER A 170 -2.65 -7.81 2.93
CA SER A 170 -3.76 -8.68 3.34
C SER A 170 -4.87 -7.87 4.01
N SER A 171 -4.53 -6.91 4.88
CA SER A 171 -5.49 -6.01 5.52
C SER A 171 -6.22 -5.13 4.50
N SER A 172 -5.49 -4.58 3.53
CA SER A 172 -6.06 -3.80 2.43
C SER A 172 -6.99 -4.67 1.58
N ALA A 173 -6.55 -5.85 1.15
CA ALA A 173 -7.37 -6.78 0.37
C ALA A 173 -8.71 -7.10 1.06
N ASN A 174 -8.68 -7.50 2.34
CA ASN A 174 -9.89 -7.78 3.12
C ASN A 174 -10.87 -6.58 3.14
N THR A 175 -10.34 -5.36 3.25
CA THR A 175 -11.16 -4.14 3.25
C THR A 175 -11.81 -3.91 1.89
N HIS A 176 -11.05 -4.08 0.82
CA HIS A 176 -11.51 -3.86 -0.56
C HIS A 176 -12.43 -4.98 -1.08
N GLU A 177 -12.27 -6.23 -0.64
CA GLU A 177 -13.23 -7.31 -0.90
C GLU A 177 -14.63 -6.98 -0.35
N ARG A 178 -14.69 -6.35 0.82
CA ARG A 178 -15.97 -5.86 1.38
C ARG A 178 -16.58 -4.78 0.50
N TYR A 179 -15.78 -3.82 0.01
CA TYR A 179 -16.28 -2.79 -0.92
C TYR A 179 -16.75 -3.39 -2.23
N PHE A 180 -15.99 -4.34 -2.79
CA PHE A 180 -16.38 -5.08 -3.98
C PHE A 180 -17.75 -5.71 -3.78
N TYR A 181 -17.99 -6.39 -2.65
CA TYR A 181 -19.30 -6.94 -2.31
C TYR A 181 -20.39 -5.87 -2.33
N LEU A 182 -20.21 -4.75 -1.61
CA LEU A 182 -21.23 -3.69 -1.50
C LEU A 182 -21.53 -3.03 -2.85
N LEU A 183 -20.49 -2.72 -3.63
CA LEU A 183 -20.61 -2.14 -4.96
C LEU A 183 -21.28 -3.12 -5.92
N ASN A 184 -20.93 -4.40 -5.86
CA ASN A 184 -21.54 -5.44 -6.69
C ASN A 184 -23.03 -5.65 -6.36
N GLN A 185 -23.42 -5.59 -5.08
CA GLN A 185 -24.82 -5.59 -4.65
C GLN A 185 -25.60 -4.43 -5.29
N ARG A 186 -25.00 -3.24 -5.31
CA ARG A 186 -25.62 -2.02 -5.84
C ARG A 186 -25.66 -1.97 -7.38
N ALA A 187 -24.64 -2.52 -8.02
CA ALA A 187 -24.47 -2.61 -9.47
C ALA A 187 -25.44 -3.60 -10.11
N THR A 188 -25.75 -4.70 -9.42
CA THR A 188 -26.62 -5.77 -9.95
C THR A 188 -28.05 -5.27 -10.15
N LYS A 189 -28.47 -5.07 -11.41
CA LYS A 189 -29.77 -4.49 -11.76
C LYS A 189 -30.97 -5.45 -11.60
N ASN A 190 -30.72 -6.76 -11.50
CA ASN A 190 -31.75 -7.78 -11.39
C ASN A 190 -31.46 -8.73 -10.23
N ARG A 191 -32.33 -8.72 -9.22
CA ARG A 191 -32.45 -9.75 -8.19
C ARG A 191 -33.90 -10.21 -8.13
#